data_AF-A0A1F9VEC2-F1
#
_entry.id   AF-A0A1F9VEC2-F1
#
_cell.length_a   1.000
_cell.length_b   1.000
_cell.length_c   1.000
_cell.angle_alpha   90.00
_cell.angle_beta   90.00
_cell.angle_gamma   90.00
#
_symmetry.space_group_name_H-M   'P 1'
#
loop_
_entity.id
_entity.type
_entity.pdbx_description
1 polymer ?
#
loop_
_entity_poly.entity_id
_entity_poly.type
_entity_poly.pdbx_seq_one_letter_code
_entity_poly.pdbx_strand_id
1 'polypeptide(L)'
;MRDTCGRFFIALDMNRDSLFTISDVWLILHFIWLLPAKLAIAGLSSIRELATFLELTCATGESWGGAMFSFLVWGIVLLMISVTVDADSTTNRR
;
A
#
# COMPACT_ATOMS: atom_id res chain seq x y z
N MET A 1 0.13 13.63 -9.32
CA MET A 1 -0.21 14.04 -7.94
C MET A 1 1.10 14.27 -7.19
N ARG A 2 1.32 15.45 -6.60
CA ARG A 2 2.43 15.66 -5.68
C ARG A 2 1.97 15.18 -4.30
N ASP A 3 2.48 14.05 -3.85
CA ASP A 3 2.28 13.59 -2.49
C ASP A 3 3.15 14.42 -1.55
N THR A 4 2.55 15.45 -0.96
CA THR A 4 3.20 16.38 -0.03
C THR A 4 3.73 15.70 1.23
N CYS A 5 3.29 14.48 1.53
CA CYS A 5 3.71 13.70 2.68
C CYS A 5 4.83 12.70 2.36
N GLY A 6 5.24 12.53 1.09
CA GLY A 6 6.28 11.57 0.71
C GLY A 6 5.93 10.11 1.01
N ARG A 7 4.64 9.76 1.09
CA ARG A 7 4.11 8.42 1.39
C ARG A 7 4.54 7.36 0.38
N PHE A 8 4.92 7.77 -0.83
CA PHE A 8 5.42 6.89 -1.89
C PHE A 8 6.95 6.92 -2.07
N PHE A 9 7.68 7.55 -1.15
CA PHE A 9 9.14 7.56 -1.22
C PHE A 9 9.71 6.22 -0.72
N ILE A 10 10.40 5.50 -1.60
CA ILE A 10 11.11 4.26 -1.29
C ILE A 10 12.60 4.51 -1.51
N ALA A 11 13.41 4.14 -0.52
CA ALA A 11 14.87 4.16 -0.60
C ALA A 11 15.41 2.78 -0.18
N LEU A 12 16.63 2.46 -0.64
CA LEU A 12 17.34 1.25 -0.18
C LEU A 12 17.59 1.31 1.32
N ASP A 13 18.06 2.46 1.80
CA ASP A 13 18.21 2.79 3.21
C ASP A 13 16.97 3.59 3.66
N MET A 14 16.09 2.95 4.42
CA MET A 14 14.81 3.53 4.84
C MET A 14 14.89 4.22 6.20
N ASN A 15 15.84 3.83 7.05
CA ASN A 15 16.06 4.43 8.36
C ASN A 15 17.12 5.56 8.34
N ARG A 16 17.80 5.76 7.20
CA ARG A 16 18.87 6.74 6.95
C ARG A 16 20.12 6.52 7.78
N ASP A 17 20.46 5.26 8.06
CA ASP A 17 21.65 4.89 8.83
C ASP A 17 22.89 4.61 7.97
N SER A 18 22.80 4.82 6.64
CA SER A 18 23.82 4.58 5.62
C SER A 18 24.21 3.11 5.41
N LEU A 19 23.48 2.17 6.01
CA LEU A 19 23.66 0.74 5.85
C LEU A 19 22.40 0.13 5.21
N PHE A 20 22.58 -1.03 4.58
CA PHE A 20 21.44 -1.84 4.12
C PHE A 20 21.32 -3.04 5.03
N THR A 21 20.30 -3.03 5.88
CA THR A 21 20.14 -3.98 6.97
C THR A 21 18.81 -4.73 6.88
N ILE A 22 18.62 -5.73 7.75
CA ILE A 22 17.35 -6.45 7.84
C ILE A 22 16.19 -5.55 8.29
N SER A 23 16.48 -4.48 9.04
CA SER A 23 15.51 -3.43 9.37
C SER A 23 15.00 -2.72 8.12
N ASP A 24 15.86 -2.43 7.13
CA ASP A 24 15.44 -1.79 5.88
C ASP A 24 14.54 -2.71 5.07
N VAL A 25 14.90 -4.00 4.97
CA VAL A 25 14.05 -5.01 4.32
C VAL A 25 12.67 -5.07 4.97
N TRP A 26 12.62 -5.04 6.31
CA TRP A 26 11.36 -5.01 7.05
C TRP A 26 10.55 -3.75 6.76
N LEU A 27 11.18 -2.57 6.71
CA LEU A 27 10.52 -1.30 6.37
C LEU A 27 9.97 -1.31 4.95
N ILE A 28 10.69 -1.90 3.99
CA ILE A 28 10.21 -2.07 2.61
C ILE A 28 8.99 -2.99 2.56
N LEU A 29 9.03 -4.12 3.28
CA LEU A 29 7.92 -5.07 3.32
C LEU A 29 6.69 -4.43 3.99
N HIS A 30 6.90 -3.69 5.08
CA HIS A 30 5.85 -2.92 5.74
C HIS A 30 5.26 -1.84 4.83
N PHE A 31 6.11 -1.17 4.03
CA PHE A 31 5.67 -0.20 3.04
C PHE A 31 4.77 -0.85 1.98
N ILE A 32 5.18 -2.00 1.41
CA ILE A 32 4.40 -2.75 0.41
C ILE A 32 3.07 -3.20 1.01
N TRP A 33 3.09 -3.68 2.26
CA TRP A 33 1.89 -4.08 2.97
C TRP A 33 0.88 -2.94 3.04
N LEU A 34 1.29 -1.74 3.43
CA LEU A 34 0.42 -0.56 3.58
C LEU A 34 0.13 0.20 2.28
N LEU A 35 0.69 -0.25 1.15
CA LEU A 35 0.58 0.44 -0.13
C LEU A 35 -0.89 0.68 -0.56
N PRO A 36 -1.84 -0.27 -0.41
CA PRO A 36 -3.24 -0.03 -0.73
C PRO A 36 -3.87 1.10 0.09
N ALA A 37 -3.63 1.14 1.41
CA ALA A 37 -4.12 2.22 2.27
C ALA A 37 -3.51 3.57 1.89
N LYS A 38 -2.21 3.60 1.60
CA LYS A 38 -1.51 4.82 1.12
C LYS A 38 -2.11 5.33 -0.19
N LEU A 39 -2.41 4.45 -1.14
CA LEU A 39 -3.08 4.80 -2.40
C LEU A 39 -4.48 5.34 -2.18
N ALA A 40 -5.29 4.66 -1.35
CA ALA A 40 -6.65 5.11 -1.06
C ALA A 40 -6.68 6.52 -0.47
N ILE A 41 -5.77 6.80 0.46
CA ILE A 41 -5.67 8.12 1.11
C ILE A 41 -5.08 9.16 0.18
N ALA A 42 -4.12 8.81 -0.68
CA ALA A 42 -3.66 9.70 -1.74
C ALA A 42 -4.82 10.10 -2.67
N GLY A 43 -5.71 9.16 -3.01
CA GLY A 43 -6.95 9.43 -3.73
C GLY A 43 -7.90 10.36 -2.97
N LEU A 44 -8.22 10.05 -1.71
CA LEU A 44 -9.14 10.85 -0.90
C LEU A 44 -8.61 12.26 -0.61
N SER A 45 -7.30 12.40 -0.41
CA SER A 45 -6.65 13.70 -0.16
C SER A 45 -6.65 14.62 -1.37
N SER A 46 -6.94 14.12 -2.58
CA SER A 46 -7.13 14.95 -3.77
C SER A 46 -8.39 15.82 -3.68
N ILE A 47 -9.36 15.42 -2.84
CA ILE A 47 -10.61 16.15 -2.60
C ILE A 47 -10.52 16.85 -1.24
N ARG A 48 -10.30 18.17 -1.26
CA ARG A 48 -10.07 18.98 -0.05
C ARG A 48 -11.18 18.85 1.00
N GLU A 49 -12.43 18.74 0.56
CA GLU A 49 -13.61 18.61 1.42
C GLU A 49 -13.60 17.29 2.20
N LEU A 50 -13.35 16.16 1.52
CA LEU A 50 -13.22 14.86 2.17
C LEU A 50 -11.99 14.80 3.07
N ALA A 51 -10.87 15.37 2.64
CA ALA A 51 -9.65 15.39 3.43
C ALA A 51 -9.83 16.12 4.77
N THR A 52 -10.61 17.21 4.76
CA THR A 52 -10.92 17.98 5.97
C THR A 52 -11.96 17.27 6.83
N PHE A 53 -13.00 16.70 6.23
CA PHE A 53 -14.06 15.97 6.94
C PHE A 53 -13.54 14.70 7.65
N LEU A 54 -12.61 13.97 7.01
CA LEU A 54 -12.02 12.74 7.56
C LEU A 54 -10.74 13.00 8.36
N GLU A 55 -10.37 14.27 8.59
CA GLU A 55 -9.15 14.67 9.29
C GLU A 55 -7.89 13.92 8.82
N LEU A 56 -7.71 13.84 7.50
CA LEU A 56 -6.60 13.09 6.91
C LEU A 56 -5.26 13.80 7.20
N THR A 57 -4.39 13.13 7.96
CA THR A 57 -3.01 13.55 8.23
C THR A 57 -2.01 12.70 7.45
N CYS A 58 -0.73 13.10 7.42
CA CYS A 58 0.33 12.30 6.80
C CYS A 58 0.50 10.90 7.41
N ALA A 59 0.11 10.71 8.67
CA ALA A 59 0.13 9.42 9.35
C ALA A 59 -1.11 8.55 9.05
N THR A 60 -2.20 9.15 8.55
CA THR A 60 -3.40 8.39 8.17
C THR A 60 -3.02 7.41 7.07
N GLY A 61 -3.27 6.11 7.27
CA GLY A 61 -2.86 5.04 6.36
C GLY A 61 -1.73 4.16 6.87
N GLU A 62 -0.96 4.64 7.85
CA GLU A 62 0.05 3.85 8.58
C GLU A 62 -0.45 3.40 9.96
N SER A 63 -1.69 3.71 10.29
CA SER A 63 -2.36 3.25 11.50
C SER A 63 -2.90 1.82 11.36
N TRP A 64 -3.35 1.24 12.48
CA TRP A 64 -4.02 -0.06 12.51
C TRP A 64 -5.20 -0.16 11.54
N GLY A 65 -5.98 0.91 11.36
CA GLY A 65 -7.07 0.94 10.38
C GLY A 65 -6.57 0.81 8.94
N GLY A 66 -5.46 1.46 8.61
CA GLY A 66 -4.79 1.32 7.31
C GLY A 66 -4.24 -0.09 7.08
N ALA A 67 -3.72 -0.73 8.13
CA ALA A 67 -3.26 -2.11 8.08
C ALA A 67 -4.41 -3.10 7.82
N MET A 68 -5.55 -2.95 8.51
CA MET A 68 -6.73 -3.80 8.27
C MET A 68 -7.34 -3.59 6.88
N PHE A 69 -7.42 -2.33 6.42
CA PHE A 69 -7.86 -2.04 5.06
C PHE A 69 -6.95 -2.71 4.03
N SER A 70 -5.62 -2.59 4.22
CA SER A 70 -4.64 -3.19 3.31
C SER A 70 -4.73 -4.72 3.32
N PHE A 71 -4.97 -5.35 4.48
CA PHE A 71 -5.23 -6.78 4.58
C PHE A 71 -6.38 -7.23 3.68
N LEU A 72 -7.52 -6.52 3.75
CA LEU A 72 -8.70 -6.84 2.94
C LEU A 72 -8.42 -6.66 1.45
N VAL A 73 -7.78 -5.55 1.06
CA VAL A 73 -7.48 -5.27 -0.35
C VAL A 73 -6.50 -6.29 -0.91
N TRP A 74 -5.41 -6.60 -0.20
CA TRP A 74 -4.47 -7.64 -0.62
C TRP A 74 -5.14 -9.00 -0.71
N GLY A 75 -6.02 -9.34 0.24
CA GLY A 75 -6.82 -10.57 0.19
C GLY A 75 -7.66 -10.67 -1.08
N ILE A 76 -8.33 -9.59 -1.48
CA ILE A 76 -9.10 -9.51 -2.73
C ILE A 76 -8.18 -9.66 -3.94
N VAL A 77 -7.05 -8.95 -3.97
CA VAL A 77 -6.08 -9.00 -5.08
C VAL A 77 -5.56 -10.42 -5.28
N LEU A 78 -5.15 -11.10 -4.21
CA LEU A 78 -4.66 -12.47 -4.27
C LEU A 78 -5.74 -13.46 -4.72
N LEU A 79 -6.99 -13.27 -4.26
CA LEU A 79 -8.12 -14.08 -4.71
C LEU A 79 -8.37 -13.90 -6.21
N MET A 80 -8.38 -12.67 -6.70
CA MET A 80 -8.56 -12.37 -8.13
C MET A 80 -7.44 -12.99 -8.98
N ILE A 81 -6.19 -12.87 -8.55
CA ILE A 81 -5.05 -13.51 -9.23
C ILE A 81 -5.25 -15.03 -9.29
N SER A 82 -5.64 -15.64 -8.17
CA SER A 82 -5.88 -17.10 -8.11
C SER A 82 -6.95 -17.54 -9.11
N VAL A 83 -8.08 -16.83 -9.15
CA VAL A 83 -9.17 -17.11 -10.12
C VAL A 83 -8.69 -16.95 -11.57
N THR A 84 -7.90 -15.92 -11.87
CA THR A 84 -7.38 -15.72 -13.23
C THR A 84 -6.37 -16.78 -13.67
N VAL A 85 -5.51 -17.24 -12.74
CA VAL A 85 -4.53 -18.30 -13.01
C VAL A 85 -5.24 -19.63 -13.28
N ASP A 86 -6.29 -19.95 -12.52
CA ASP A 86 -7.08 -21.16 -12.74
C ASP A 86 -7.80 -21.13 -14.11
N ALA A 87 -8.36 -19.98 -14.49
CA ALA A 87 -9.04 -19.80 -15.77
C ALA A 87 -8.09 -20.02 -16.96
N ASP A 88 -6.85 -19.53 -16.89
CA ASP A 88 -5.85 -19.70 -17.95
C ASP A 88 -5.42 -21.18 -18.11
N SER A 89 -5.27 -21.90 -17.00
CA SER A 89 -4.89 -23.33 -17.00
C SER A 89 -5.89 -24.25 -17.72
N THR A 90 -7.18 -23.88 -17.74
CA THR A 90 -8.23 -24.66 -18.41
C THR A 90 -8.33 -24.40 -19.90
N THR A 91 -7.91 -23.21 -20.36
CA THR A 91 -7.93 -22.84 -21.78
C THR A 91 -6.81 -23.54 -22.55
N ASN A 92 -5.64 -23.74 -21.93
CA ASN A 92 -4.45 -24.32 -22.56
C ASN A 92 -4.43 -25.87 -22.57
N ARG A 93 -5.52 -26.53 -22.13
CA ARG A 93 -5.68 -28.00 -22.15
C ARG A 93 -6.64 -28.52 -23.24
N ARG A 94 -7.15 -27.66 -24.11
CA ARG A 94 -7.96 -28.04 -25.28
C ARG A 94 -7.15 -27.85 -26.55
#